data_AF-A0A2T3XRH1-F1
#
_entry.id   AF-A0A2T3XRH1-F1
#
_cell.length_a   1.000
_cell.length_b   1.000
_cell.length_c   1.000
_cell.angle_alpha   90.00
_cell.angle_beta   90.00
_cell.angle_gamma   90.00
#
_symmetry.space_group_name_H-M   'P 1'
#
loop_
_entity.id
_entity.type
_entity.pdbx_description
1 polymer ?
#
loop_
_entity_poly.entity_id
_entity_poly.type
_entity_poly.pdbx_seq_one_letter_code
_entity_poly.pdbx_strand_id
1 'polypeptide(L)' 'MRNFLRVLLPISLVVLTSGCHFEPPKPVLPDGLLRVPINRVPPVPATSASSALPDAPVGGGGR' A
#
# COMPACT_ATOMS: atom_id res chain seq x y z
N MET A 1 -34.22 25.66 -5.90
CA MET A 1 -33.31 24.58 -6.37
C MET A 1 -31.99 25.10 -6.93
N ARG A 2 -31.99 26.09 -7.85
CA ARG A 2 -30.76 26.63 -8.48
C ARG A 2 -29.69 27.12 -7.50
N ASN A 3 -30.07 27.79 -6.41
CA ASN A 3 -29.12 28.30 -5.42
C ASN A 3 -28.53 27.19 -4.54
N PHE A 4 -29.31 26.14 -4.24
CA PHE A 4 -28.82 24.96 -3.53
C PHE A 4 -27.78 24.20 -4.36
N LEU A 5 -28.03 24.04 -5.66
CA LEU A 5 -27.10 23.36 -6.56
C LEU A 5 -25.76 24.10 -6.67
N ARG A 6 -25.79 25.44 -6.65
CA ARG A 6 -24.58 26.30 -6.64
C ARG A 6 -23.74 26.15 -5.38
N VAL A 7 -24.33 25.74 -4.26
CA VAL A 7 -23.63 25.54 -2.98
C VAL A 7 -23.19 24.09 -2.81
N LEU A 8 -24.03 23.12 -3.17
CA LEU A 8 -23.68 21.70 -3.03
C LEU A 8 -22.56 21.28 -3.98
N LEU A 9 -22.58 21.75 -5.22
CA LEU A 9 -21.60 21.34 -6.23
C LEU A 9 -20.14 21.63 -5.84
N PRO A 10 -19.77 22.84 -5.36
CA PRO A 10 -18.39 23.09 -4.91
C PRO A 10 -18.04 22.33 -3.62
N ILE A 11 -18.98 22.15 -2.69
CA ILE A 11 -18.75 21.38 -1.45
C ILE A 11 -18.41 19.92 -1.78
N SER A 12 -19.23 19.28 -2.63
CA SER A 12 -18.99 17.90 -3.05
C SER A 12 -17.68 17.76 -3.83
N LEU A 13 -17.32 18.75 -4.66
CA LEU A 13 -16.05 18.77 -5.40
C LEU A 13 -14.84 18.86 -4.45
N VAL A 14 -14.90 19.71 -3.43
CA VAL A 14 -13.84 19.86 -2.43
C VAL A 14 -13.66 18.57 -1.62
N VAL A 15 -14.76 17.95 -1.18
CA VAL A 15 -14.71 16.67 -0.46
C VAL A 15 -14.13 15.55 -1.32
N LEU A 16 -14.49 15.50 -2.61
CA LEU A 16 -13.99 14.46 -3.53
C LEU A 16 -12.49 14.61 -3.81
N THR A 17 -11.99 15.84 -3.92
CA THR A 17 -10.59 16.12 -4.32
C THR A 17 -9.61 16.13 -3.15
N SER A 18 -10.08 16.35 -1.92
CA SER A 18 -9.21 16.42 -0.74
C SER A 18 -8.54 15.09 -0.39
N GLY A 19 -9.09 13.95 -0.82
CA GLY A 19 -8.45 12.64 -0.64
C GLY A 19 -7.32 12.34 -1.65
N CYS A 20 -7.25 13.05 -2.77
CA CYS A 20 -6.30 12.74 -3.86
C CYS A 20 -4.91 13.36 -3.67
N HIS A 21 -4.76 14.28 -2.72
CA HIS A 21 -3.51 15.03 -2.52
C HIS A 21 -2.66 14.51 -1.35
N PHE A 22 -3.14 13.51 -0.61
CA PHE A 22 -2.40 12.90 0.48
C PHE A 22 -1.49 11.80 -0.06
N GLU A 23 -0.19 12.07 -0.09
CA GLU A 23 0.82 11.03 -0.25
C GLU A 23 0.66 10.01 0.89
N PRO A 24 0.72 8.69 0.62
CA PRO A 24 0.74 7.68 1.66
C PRO A 24 1.85 8.00 2.68
N PRO A 25 1.60 7.86 3.99
CA PRO A 25 2.63 8.13 4.98
C PRO A 25 3.83 7.23 4.71
N LYS A 26 5.02 7.81 4.77
CA LYS A 26 6.26 7.09 4.50
C LYS A 26 6.36 5.90 5.46
N PRO A 27 6.51 4.65 4.96
CA PRO A 27 6.67 3.49 5.83
C PRO A 27 7.98 3.66 6.61
N VAL A 28 7.87 3.67 7.93
CA VAL A 28 9.01 3.73 8.84
C VAL A 28 9.39 2.30 9.21
N LEU A 29 10.61 1.88 8.89
CA LEU A 29 11.16 0.63 9.44
C LEU A 29 11.39 0.83 10.94
N PRO A 30 11.13 -0.17 11.78
CA PRO A 30 11.52 -0.09 13.18
C PRO A 30 13.02 0.23 13.28
N ASP A 31 13.41 1.12 14.20
CA ASP A 31 14.76 1.70 14.31
C ASP A 31 15.90 0.69 14.53
N GLY A 32 15.58 -0.61 14.63
CA GLY A 32 16.54 -1.66 14.87
C GLY A 32 17.26 -1.53 16.22
N LEU A 33 16.85 -0.60 17.09
CA LEU A 33 17.45 -0.36 18.40
C LEU A 33 17.25 -1.55 19.35
N LEU A 34 16.14 -2.28 19.17
CA LEU A 34 15.86 -3.51 19.90
C LEU A 34 15.97 -4.69 18.92
N ARG A 35 17.22 -5.08 18.60
CA ARG A 35 17.49 -6.31 17.86
C ARG A 35 17.24 -7.50 18.80
N VAL A 36 16.01 -8.02 18.79
CA VAL A 36 15.74 -9.35 19.35
C VAL A 36 16.52 -10.37 18.51
N PRO A 37 17.27 -11.31 19.11
CA PRO A 37 17.87 -12.39 18.35
C PRO A 37 16.78 -13.12 17.56
N ILE A 38 16.88 -13.10 16.23
CA ILE A 38 16.02 -13.89 15.35
C ILE A 38 16.25 -15.34 15.75
N ASN A 39 15.21 -15.98 16.31
CA ASN A 39 15.12 -17.38 16.69
C ASN A 39 16.46 -18.04 17.05
N ARG A 40 16.73 -18.25 18.35
CA ARG A 40 17.94 -18.95 18.85
C ARG A 40 18.07 -20.41 18.41
N VAL A 41 17.18 -20.88 17.54
CA VAL A 41 17.10 -22.23 17.02
C VAL A 41 17.38 -22.16 15.51
N PRO A 42 18.30 -23.00 14.98
CA PRO A 42 18.55 -23.06 13.55
C PRO A 42 17.25 -23.32 12.77
N PRO A 43 17.03 -22.64 11.63
CA PRO A 43 15.90 -22.94 10.78
C PRO A 43 15.95 -24.42 10.37
N VAL A 44 14.81 -25.10 10.46
CA VAL A 44 14.68 -26.47 9.96
C VAL A 44 14.87 -26.42 8.44
N PRO A 45 15.72 -27.30 7.86
CA PRO A 45 15.88 -27.37 6.41
C PRO A 45 14.52 -27.56 5.75
N ALA A 46 14.20 -26.73 4.77
CA ALA A 46 13.01 -26.94 3.96
C ALA A 46 13.15 -28.28 3.22
N THR A 47 12.34 -29.27 3.59
CA THR A 47 12.03 -30.38 2.67
C THR A 47 11.55 -29.74 1.39
N SER A 48 12.19 -30.06 0.26
CA SER A 48 11.94 -29.51 -1.08
C SER A 48 10.44 -29.32 -1.36
N ALA A 49 9.92 -28.14 -1.04
CA ALA A 49 8.68 -27.67 -1.60
C ALA A 49 9.04 -27.20 -3.01
N SER A 50 8.55 -27.94 -4.00
CA SER A 50 8.64 -27.59 -5.42
C SER A 50 8.45 -26.08 -5.61
N SER A 51 9.43 -25.45 -6.24
CA SER A 51 9.49 -24.02 -6.52
C SER A 51 8.29 -23.58 -7.36
N ALA A 52 7.20 -23.17 -6.72
CA ALA A 52 6.20 -22.33 -7.37
C ALA A 52 6.77 -20.90 -7.40
N LEU A 53 7.50 -20.60 -8.48
CA LEU A 53 7.94 -19.26 -8.85
C LEU A 53 6.69 -18.35 -8.88
N PRO A 54 6.67 -17.17 -8.24
CA PRO A 54 5.53 -16.27 -8.38
C PRO A 54 5.49 -15.76 -9.81
N ASP A 55 4.33 -15.88 -10.47
CA ASP A 55 4.10 -15.37 -11.82
C ASP A 55 4.47 -13.88 -11.88
N ALA A 56 5.36 -13.53 -12.80
CA ALA A 56 5.74 -12.15 -13.04
C ALA A 56 4.49 -11.32 -13.42
N PRO A 57 4.36 -10.06 -12.96
CA PRO A 57 3.26 -9.22 -13.41
C PRO A 57 3.41 -8.97 -14.91
N VAL A 58 2.42 -9.42 -15.69
CA VAL A 58 2.34 -9.11 -17.12
C VAL A 58 2.15 -7.60 -17.25
N GLY A 59 3.18 -6.92 -17.75
CA GLY A 59 3.14 -5.48 -18.00
C GLY A 59 2.21 -5.17 -19.16
N GLY A 60 0.95 -4.85 -18.87
CA GLY A 60 -0.01 -4.32 -19.85
C GLY A 60 0.24 -2.84 -20.12
N GLY A 61 1.31 -2.53 -20.86
CA GLY A 61 1.55 -1.19 -21.40
C GLY A 61 0.73 -0.96 -22.66
N GLY A 62 -0.32 -0.15 -22.56
CA GLY A 62 -1.08 0.32 -23.72
C GLY A 62 -0.35 1.42 -24.47
N ARG A 63 -0.23 1.25 -25.79
CA ARG A 63 -0.39 2.28 -26.82
C ARG A 63 -0.50 1.63 -28.19
#